data_AF-A0A928MQM0-F1
#
_entry.id   AF-A0A928MQM0-F1
#
_cell.length_a   1.000
_cell.length_b   1.000
_cell.length_c   1.000
_cell.angle_alpha   90.00
_cell.angle_beta   90.00
_cell.angle_gamma   90.00
#
_symmetry.space_group_name_H-M   'P 1'
#
loop_
_entity.id
_entity.type
_entity.pdbx_description
1 polymer ?
#
loop_
_entity_poly.entity_id
_entity_poly.type
_entity_poly.pdbx_seq_one_letter_code
_entity_poly.pdbx_strand_id
1 'polypeptide(L)'
;VYPFYSIVAPKECREMIEGFIQDYKDGGWLPCWTAGDAKNCMPSTAIDAVIADLAQKGILKGDLLRTAFEGMEKHANRDSDRLAYGREGCGDYLKLGYVPCDKYRESVNLTLDAAYFDYCLAVVADILGETEKKEKYLARSKNYKNLFDPETGFMRPRDSKGVTKPHFSPISWGGDYTEAAAWQTTFAVQHDLEGLAELYGGREHFLAKLDDFFDAPVEFLVGGYGFEIHEMSEMAAADWGQCAISNQPSFHIPFLYAYFGEGEKTADWLDIITREGFSGEDDGFPGDEDNGTTAIWYLFANIGLYPVCPGKPIYTLTRPLVESVKILGREITLDTAKSTITHAELMDLLQ
;
A
#
# COMPACT_ATOMS: atom_id res chain seq x y z
N VAL A 1 8.08 -0.43 -6.21
CA VAL A 1 8.73 -0.30 -7.54
C VAL A 1 8.50 1.07 -8.21
N TYR A 2 7.31 1.37 -8.77
CA TYR A 2 7.08 2.55 -9.62
C TYR A 2 7.45 3.92 -9.02
N PRO A 3 7.21 4.21 -7.73
CA PRO A 3 7.68 5.47 -7.14
C PRO A 3 9.20 5.65 -7.22
N PHE A 4 9.98 4.57 -7.15
CA PHE A 4 11.43 4.64 -7.34
C PHE A 4 11.78 4.96 -8.79
N TYR A 5 11.13 4.30 -9.75
CA TYR A 5 11.30 4.59 -11.18
C TYR A 5 10.89 6.02 -11.54
N SER A 6 9.91 6.60 -10.86
CA SER A 6 9.55 8.01 -11.05
C SER A 6 10.70 8.99 -10.73
N ILE A 7 11.68 8.57 -9.92
CA ILE A 7 12.88 9.34 -9.58
C ILE A 7 13.99 9.04 -10.59
N VAL A 8 14.32 7.76 -10.79
CA VAL A 8 15.56 7.36 -11.48
C VAL A 8 15.40 7.08 -12.98
N ALA A 9 14.19 6.75 -13.42
CA ALA A 9 13.86 6.35 -14.79
C ALA A 9 12.46 6.84 -15.21
N PRO A 10 12.14 8.14 -15.08
CA PRO A 10 10.78 8.64 -15.27
C PRO A 10 10.26 8.45 -16.70
N LYS A 11 11.15 8.44 -17.70
CA LYS A 11 10.78 8.22 -19.09
C LYS A 11 10.34 6.78 -19.33
N GLU A 12 11.15 5.83 -18.89
CA GLU A 12 10.88 4.39 -18.98
C GLU A 12 9.64 4.03 -18.17
N CYS A 13 9.49 4.61 -16.97
CA CYS A 13 8.30 4.45 -16.16
C CYS A 13 7.03 4.90 -16.90
N ARG A 14 7.07 6.04 -17.60
CA ARG A 14 5.95 6.51 -18.43
C ARG A 14 5.65 5.56 -19.59
N GLU A 15 6.67 5.07 -20.28
CA GLU A 15 6.53 4.12 -21.39
C GLU A 15 5.87 2.80 -20.94
N MET A 16 6.22 2.29 -19.74
CA MET A 16 5.56 1.12 -19.15
C MET A 16 4.05 1.34 -18.95
N ILE A 17 3.67 2.48 -18.36
CA ILE A 17 2.24 2.78 -18.12
C ILE A 17 1.48 3.05 -19.40
N GLU A 18 2.12 3.62 -20.42
CA GLU A 18 1.55 3.74 -21.76
C GLU A 18 1.22 2.36 -22.35
N GLY A 19 2.07 1.35 -22.13
CA GLY A 19 1.80 -0.04 -22.48
C GLY A 19 0.54 -0.60 -21.79
N PHE A 20 0.40 -0.40 -20.47
CA PHE A 20 -0.81 -0.85 -19.74
C PHE A 20 -2.08 -0.11 -20.16
N ILE A 21 -1.97 1.16 -20.56
CA ILE A 21 -3.10 1.90 -21.13
C ILE A 21 -3.46 1.35 -22.52
N GLN A 22 -2.48 0.88 -23.29
CA GLN A 22 -2.73 0.18 -24.54
C GLN A 22 -3.44 -1.16 -24.29
N ASP A 23 -3.05 -1.93 -23.26
CA ASP A 23 -3.79 -3.13 -22.85
C ASP A 23 -5.26 -2.81 -22.52
N TYR A 24 -5.53 -1.67 -21.87
CA TYR A 24 -6.90 -1.22 -21.63
C TYR A 24 -7.66 -0.90 -22.93
N LYS A 25 -7.02 -0.25 -23.91
CA LYS A 25 -7.67 0.05 -25.21
C LYS A 25 -8.03 -1.23 -25.97
N ASP A 26 -7.16 -2.24 -25.91
CA ASP A 26 -7.31 -3.47 -26.68
C ASP A 26 -8.20 -4.51 -25.96
N GLY A 27 -8.03 -4.65 -24.65
CA GLY A 27 -8.70 -5.65 -23.81
C GLY A 27 -9.86 -5.11 -22.97
N GLY A 28 -10.04 -3.79 -22.92
CA GLY A 28 -11.10 -3.10 -22.20
C GLY A 28 -10.90 -3.00 -20.68
N TRP A 29 -9.83 -3.55 -20.10
CA TRP A 29 -9.52 -3.45 -18.68
C TRP A 29 -8.05 -3.08 -18.50
N LEU A 30 -7.77 -2.18 -17.55
CA LEU A 30 -6.39 -2.00 -17.11
C LEU A 30 -5.91 -3.29 -16.42
N PRO A 31 -4.63 -3.64 -16.54
CA PRO A 31 -4.11 -4.87 -15.96
C PRO A 31 -4.04 -4.82 -14.43
N CYS A 32 -4.28 -5.97 -13.78
CA CYS A 32 -3.98 -6.18 -12.37
C CYS A 32 -2.64 -6.92 -12.21
N TRP A 33 -2.57 -8.15 -12.71
CA TRP A 33 -1.36 -8.97 -12.77
C TRP A 33 -1.14 -9.49 -14.17
N THR A 34 0.07 -9.32 -14.71
CA THR A 34 0.43 -9.74 -16.07
C THR A 34 1.65 -10.64 -16.07
N ALA A 35 1.56 -11.75 -16.82
CA ALA A 35 2.66 -12.67 -17.07
C ALA A 35 2.55 -13.19 -18.52
N GLY A 36 2.64 -12.26 -19.47
CA GLY A 36 2.29 -12.46 -20.88
C GLY A 36 0.80 -12.21 -21.16
N ASP A 37 -0.08 -12.78 -20.35
CA ASP A 37 -1.52 -12.51 -20.30
C ASP A 37 -1.95 -12.13 -18.87
N ALA A 38 -3.22 -11.73 -18.68
CA ALA A 38 -3.75 -11.38 -17.36
C ALA A 38 -3.94 -12.60 -16.47
N LYS A 39 -3.46 -12.52 -15.22
CA LYS A 39 -3.53 -13.58 -14.23
C LYS A 39 -4.43 -13.17 -13.06
N ASN A 40 -5.21 -14.14 -12.57
CA ASN A 40 -5.95 -14.00 -11.32
C ASN A 40 -5.04 -14.49 -10.17
N CYS A 41 -4.30 -13.58 -9.55
CA CYS A 41 -3.31 -13.92 -8.52
C CYS A 41 -3.54 -13.16 -7.21
N MET A 42 -3.49 -11.82 -7.28
CA MET A 42 -3.67 -10.94 -6.11
C MET A 42 -4.92 -10.06 -6.26
N PRO A 43 -5.50 -9.60 -5.15
CA PRO A 43 -6.70 -8.77 -5.18
C PRO A 43 -6.47 -7.40 -5.80
N SER A 44 -7.59 -6.80 -6.20
CA SER A 44 -7.74 -5.36 -6.48
C SER A 44 -6.90 -4.82 -7.66
N THR A 45 -6.81 -3.48 -7.77
CA THR A 45 -6.37 -2.76 -8.97
C THR A 45 -5.23 -1.78 -8.69
N ALA A 46 -4.09 -2.28 -8.18
CA ALA A 46 -2.95 -1.47 -7.73
C ALA A 46 -2.34 -0.53 -8.79
N ILE A 47 -2.60 -0.78 -10.08
CA ILE A 47 -2.26 0.14 -11.18
C ILE A 47 -2.89 1.52 -10.99
N ASP A 48 -4.04 1.63 -10.31
CA ASP A 48 -4.71 2.89 -10.01
C ASP A 48 -3.80 3.82 -9.18
N ALA A 49 -3.04 3.26 -8.23
CA ALA A 49 -2.07 4.00 -7.41
C ALA A 49 -0.86 4.46 -8.22
N VAL A 50 -0.38 3.64 -9.14
CA VAL A 50 0.74 3.99 -10.03
C VAL A 50 0.35 5.13 -10.97
N ILE A 51 -0.84 5.06 -11.57
CA ILE A 51 -1.37 6.13 -12.45
C ILE A 51 -1.50 7.44 -11.66
N ALA A 52 -2.08 7.42 -10.46
CA ALA A 52 -2.24 8.60 -9.64
C ALA A 52 -0.89 9.22 -9.21
N ASP A 53 0.09 8.38 -8.85
CA ASP A 53 1.44 8.81 -8.48
C ASP A 53 2.14 9.54 -9.63
N LEU A 54 2.14 8.94 -10.83
CA LEU A 54 2.75 9.55 -12.01
C LEU A 54 2.00 10.80 -12.49
N ALA A 55 0.68 10.85 -12.30
CA ALA A 55 -0.12 12.04 -12.61
C ALA A 55 0.26 13.22 -11.71
N GLN A 56 0.33 13.01 -10.40
CA GLN A 56 0.74 14.03 -9.43
C GLN A 56 2.16 14.55 -9.66
N LYS A 57 3.05 13.67 -10.11
CA LYS A 57 4.44 14.01 -10.43
C LYS A 57 4.60 14.64 -11.82
N GLY A 58 3.51 14.83 -12.56
CA GLY A 58 3.51 15.43 -13.90
C GLY A 58 4.13 14.56 -15.01
N ILE A 59 4.38 13.28 -14.71
CA ILE A 59 4.97 12.29 -15.62
C ILE A 59 3.90 11.76 -16.58
N LEU A 60 2.70 11.48 -16.07
CA LEU A 60 1.54 11.04 -16.87
C LEU A 60 0.53 12.19 -17.00
N LYS A 61 0.23 12.63 -18.23
CA LYS A 61 -0.59 13.83 -18.48
C LYS A 61 -1.31 13.79 -19.83
N GLY A 62 -2.20 14.76 -20.04
CA GLY A 62 -2.90 14.95 -21.31
C GLY A 62 -3.87 13.82 -21.64
N ASP A 63 -4.03 13.51 -22.92
CA ASP A 63 -4.99 12.50 -23.39
C ASP A 63 -4.68 11.10 -22.84
N LEU A 64 -3.40 10.78 -22.65
CA LEU A 64 -2.98 9.51 -22.07
C LEU A 64 -3.51 9.36 -20.63
N LEU A 65 -3.45 10.42 -19.82
CA LEU A 65 -4.03 10.43 -18.47
C LEU A 65 -5.56 10.33 -18.51
N ARG A 66 -6.23 10.99 -19.47
CA ARG A 66 -7.68 10.88 -19.63
C ARG A 66 -8.10 9.45 -19.94
N THR A 67 -7.42 8.76 -20.86
CA THR A 67 -7.70 7.35 -21.16
C THR A 67 -7.40 6.44 -19.96
N ALA A 68 -6.31 6.68 -19.23
CA ALA A 68 -6.02 5.95 -18.00
C ALA A 68 -7.15 6.12 -16.97
N PHE A 69 -7.64 7.35 -16.79
CA PHE A 69 -8.72 7.66 -15.87
C PHE A 69 -10.03 6.94 -16.24
N GLU A 70 -10.37 6.82 -17.53
CA GLU A 70 -11.51 6.01 -17.98
C GLU A 70 -11.40 4.54 -17.53
N GLY A 71 -10.20 3.96 -17.62
CA GLY A 71 -9.92 2.61 -17.14
C GLY A 71 -10.06 2.48 -15.62
N MET A 72 -9.52 3.45 -14.86
CA MET A 72 -9.68 3.51 -13.40
C MET A 72 -11.15 3.63 -13.00
N GLU A 73 -11.93 4.46 -13.70
CA GLU A 73 -13.37 4.58 -13.47
C GLU A 73 -14.10 3.27 -13.76
N LYS A 74 -13.65 2.49 -14.75
CA LYS A 74 -14.20 1.17 -15.01
C LYS A 74 -13.93 0.23 -13.83
N HIS A 75 -12.71 0.19 -13.28
CA HIS A 75 -12.38 -0.56 -12.06
C HIS A 75 -13.31 -0.21 -10.89
N ALA A 76 -13.50 1.08 -10.63
CA ALA A 76 -14.20 1.57 -9.45
C ALA A 76 -15.74 1.47 -9.50
N ASN A 77 -16.32 1.17 -10.67
CA ASN A 77 -17.77 1.24 -10.87
C ASN A 77 -18.39 0.05 -11.62
N ARG A 78 -17.61 -0.94 -12.06
CA ARG A 78 -18.14 -2.11 -12.77
C ARG A 78 -17.47 -3.38 -12.30
N ASP A 79 -18.28 -4.41 -12.07
CA ASP A 79 -17.77 -5.77 -11.91
C ASP A 79 -17.23 -6.28 -13.25
N SER A 80 -16.16 -7.07 -13.18
CA SER A 80 -15.63 -7.82 -14.31
C SER A 80 -16.34 -9.16 -14.42
N ASP A 81 -16.52 -9.64 -15.66
CA ASP A 81 -16.94 -11.01 -15.95
C ASP A 81 -15.79 -12.03 -15.84
N ARG A 82 -14.57 -11.53 -15.64
CA ARG A 82 -13.32 -12.31 -15.53
C ARG A 82 -12.60 -11.94 -14.24
N LEU A 83 -12.28 -12.94 -13.42
CA LEU A 83 -11.62 -12.74 -12.11
C LEU A 83 -10.26 -12.03 -12.20
N ALA A 84 -9.55 -12.15 -13.32
CA ALA A 84 -8.24 -11.52 -13.54
C ALA A 84 -8.29 -9.99 -13.74
N TYR A 85 -9.47 -9.35 -13.71
CA TYR A 85 -9.63 -7.92 -13.96
C TYR A 85 -10.64 -7.28 -13.01
N GLY A 86 -10.48 -5.97 -12.83
CA GLY A 86 -11.40 -5.15 -12.05
C GLY A 86 -11.33 -5.46 -10.55
N ARG A 87 -12.23 -4.81 -9.80
CA ARG A 87 -12.32 -5.01 -8.35
C ARG A 87 -13.33 -6.12 -8.07
N GLU A 88 -12.89 -7.18 -7.40
CA GLU A 88 -13.80 -8.21 -6.90
C GLU A 88 -14.76 -7.59 -5.86
N GLY A 89 -16.05 -7.91 -5.96
CA GLY A 89 -17.07 -7.36 -5.06
C GLY A 89 -17.40 -5.88 -5.28
N CYS A 90 -17.03 -5.27 -6.41
CA CYS A 90 -17.28 -3.85 -6.72
C CYS A 90 -18.76 -3.47 -6.57
N GLY A 91 -19.66 -4.32 -7.09
CA GLY A 91 -21.11 -4.10 -6.98
C GLY A 91 -21.65 -4.06 -5.54
N ASP A 92 -21.10 -4.87 -4.63
CA ASP A 92 -21.50 -4.86 -3.22
C ASP A 92 -20.78 -3.73 -2.45
N TYR A 93 -19.51 -3.45 -2.74
CA TYR A 93 -18.78 -2.30 -2.21
C TYR A 93 -19.49 -0.97 -2.52
N LEU A 94 -20.01 -0.80 -3.74
CA LEU A 94 -20.80 0.36 -4.14
C LEU A 94 -22.08 0.55 -3.32
N LYS A 95 -22.71 -0.55 -2.87
CA LYS A 95 -23.98 -0.52 -2.14
C LYS A 95 -23.80 -0.41 -0.64
N LEU A 96 -22.79 -1.09 -0.10
CA LEU A 96 -22.58 -1.27 1.33
C LEU A 96 -21.49 -0.36 1.90
N GLY A 97 -20.60 0.15 1.05
CA GLY A 97 -19.38 0.86 1.48
C GLY A 97 -18.27 -0.08 1.98
N TYR A 98 -18.43 -1.39 1.83
CA TYR A 98 -17.42 -2.41 2.11
C TYR A 98 -17.77 -3.68 1.32
N VAL A 99 -16.77 -4.53 1.11
CA VAL A 99 -16.96 -5.88 0.55
C VAL A 99 -17.36 -6.82 1.70
N PRO A 100 -18.48 -7.57 1.59
CA PRO A 100 -18.96 -8.38 2.70
C PRO A 100 -18.33 -9.77 2.76
N CYS A 101 -17.93 -10.21 3.95
CA CYS A 101 -17.15 -11.44 4.17
C CYS A 101 -17.94 -12.75 4.01
N ASP A 102 -19.27 -12.71 4.02
CA ASP A 102 -20.14 -13.86 3.77
C ASP A 102 -20.28 -14.19 2.28
N LYS A 103 -19.77 -13.33 1.40
CA LYS A 103 -19.81 -13.51 -0.06
C LYS A 103 -18.45 -13.60 -0.71
N TYR A 104 -17.46 -12.90 -0.17
CA TYR A 104 -16.13 -12.78 -0.74
C TYR A 104 -15.08 -13.15 0.29
N ARG A 105 -14.04 -13.86 -0.16
CA ARG A 105 -12.80 -14.02 0.61
C ARG A 105 -12.06 -12.69 0.59
N GLU A 106 -11.13 -12.52 1.54
CA GLU A 106 -10.20 -11.39 1.58
C GLU A 106 -10.91 -10.03 1.63
N SER A 107 -12.13 -10.03 2.19
CA SER A 107 -13.06 -8.91 2.14
C SER A 107 -12.51 -7.64 2.78
N VAL A 108 -11.61 -7.79 3.77
CA VAL A 108 -10.96 -6.64 4.41
C VAL A 108 -9.99 -5.99 3.42
N ASN A 109 -9.07 -6.74 2.82
CA ASN A 109 -8.14 -6.23 1.80
C ASN A 109 -8.89 -5.63 0.61
N LEU A 110 -9.89 -6.33 0.06
CA LEU A 110 -10.71 -5.82 -1.04
C LEU A 110 -11.37 -4.47 -0.71
N THR A 111 -11.77 -4.26 0.54
CA THR A 111 -12.36 -2.99 0.99
C THR A 111 -11.31 -1.89 1.17
N LEU A 112 -10.19 -2.18 1.82
CA LEU A 112 -9.13 -1.21 2.10
C LEU A 112 -8.46 -0.76 0.80
N ASP A 113 -8.17 -1.69 -0.09
CA ASP A 113 -7.64 -1.41 -1.42
C ASP A 113 -8.62 -0.57 -2.25
N ALA A 114 -9.91 -0.92 -2.25
CA ALA A 114 -10.91 -0.13 -2.95
C ALA A 114 -11.00 1.30 -2.40
N ALA A 115 -10.88 1.49 -1.08
CA ALA A 115 -10.84 2.81 -0.46
C ALA A 115 -9.58 3.60 -0.87
N TYR A 116 -8.41 2.96 -0.88
CA TYR A 116 -7.17 3.59 -1.33
C TYR A 116 -7.20 3.94 -2.82
N PHE A 117 -7.72 3.05 -3.66
CA PHE A 117 -7.81 3.32 -5.09
C PHE A 117 -8.91 4.33 -5.42
N ASP A 118 -9.99 4.44 -4.64
CA ASP A 118 -10.92 5.56 -4.75
C ASP A 118 -10.21 6.90 -4.43
N TYR A 119 -9.30 6.95 -3.46
CA TYR A 119 -8.45 8.14 -3.27
C TYR A 119 -7.60 8.43 -4.52
N CYS A 120 -7.02 7.41 -5.14
CA CYS A 120 -6.23 7.56 -6.37
C CYS A 120 -7.07 8.12 -7.53
N LEU A 121 -8.32 7.68 -7.68
CA LEU A 121 -9.26 8.28 -8.63
C LEU A 121 -9.56 9.76 -8.29
N ALA A 122 -9.74 10.10 -7.01
CA ALA A 122 -9.99 11.48 -6.59
C ALA A 122 -8.81 12.41 -6.95
N VAL A 123 -7.58 11.91 -6.79
CA VAL A 123 -6.35 12.62 -7.18
C VAL A 123 -6.33 12.91 -8.69
N VAL A 124 -6.58 11.89 -9.52
CA VAL A 124 -6.57 12.07 -10.98
C VAL A 124 -7.73 12.95 -11.44
N ALA A 125 -8.91 12.80 -10.84
CA ALA A 125 -10.08 13.65 -11.12
C ALA A 125 -9.77 15.14 -10.85
N ASP A 126 -9.07 15.44 -9.74
CA ASP A 126 -8.66 16.81 -9.41
C ASP A 126 -7.73 17.40 -10.48
N ILE A 127 -6.72 16.63 -10.91
CA ILE A 127 -5.76 17.03 -11.95
C ILE A 127 -6.48 17.30 -13.29
N LEU A 128 -7.53 16.53 -13.60
CA LEU A 128 -8.32 16.67 -14.82
C LEU A 128 -9.40 17.78 -14.74
N GLY A 129 -9.62 18.38 -13.57
CA GLY A 129 -10.65 19.40 -13.34
C GLY A 129 -12.08 18.83 -13.18
N GLU A 130 -12.20 17.54 -12.83
CA GLU A 130 -13.46 16.81 -12.70
C GLU A 130 -13.99 16.87 -11.25
N THR A 131 -14.43 18.06 -10.81
CA THR A 131 -14.79 18.35 -9.41
C THR A 131 -15.81 17.37 -8.81
N GLU A 132 -16.90 17.04 -9.54
CA GLU A 132 -17.93 16.12 -9.03
C GLU A 132 -17.37 14.70 -8.82
N LYS A 133 -16.50 14.24 -9.74
CA LYS A 133 -15.85 12.93 -9.62
C LYS A 133 -14.85 12.92 -8.47
N LYS A 134 -14.08 14.00 -8.31
CA LYS A 134 -13.17 14.18 -7.17
C LYS A 134 -13.92 14.03 -5.85
N GLU A 135 -15.01 14.77 -5.66
CA GLU A 135 -15.81 14.73 -4.43
C GLU A 135 -16.40 13.33 -4.18
N LYS A 136 -16.96 12.70 -5.22
CA LYS A 136 -17.49 11.33 -5.15
C LYS A 136 -16.43 10.35 -4.67
N TYR A 137 -15.27 10.30 -5.31
CA TYR A 137 -14.25 9.30 -4.98
C TYR A 137 -13.52 9.64 -3.67
N LEU A 138 -13.38 10.91 -3.31
CA LEU A 138 -12.84 11.30 -2.01
C LEU A 138 -13.76 10.87 -0.86
N ALA A 139 -15.08 10.98 -1.02
CA ALA A 139 -16.03 10.47 -0.04
C ALA A 139 -15.92 8.94 0.11
N ARG A 140 -15.86 8.20 -1.01
CA ARG A 140 -15.69 6.73 -0.98
C ARG A 140 -14.34 6.29 -0.43
N SER A 141 -13.30 7.10 -0.57
CA SER A 141 -11.98 6.78 0.00
C SER A 141 -11.98 6.66 1.53
N LYS A 142 -13.03 7.13 2.21
CA LYS A 142 -13.20 6.99 3.66
C LYS A 142 -13.89 5.68 4.07
N ASN A 143 -14.21 4.80 3.13
CA ASN A 143 -14.90 3.53 3.38
C ASN A 143 -14.13 2.55 4.27
N TYR A 144 -12.81 2.71 4.43
CA TYR A 144 -12.03 1.95 5.42
C TYR A 144 -12.62 2.06 6.84
N LYS A 145 -13.25 3.20 7.17
CA LYS A 145 -13.92 3.43 8.46
C LYS A 145 -15.06 2.45 8.74
N ASN A 146 -15.64 1.84 7.70
CA ASN A 146 -16.74 0.89 7.85
C ASN A 146 -16.29 -0.45 8.45
N LEU A 147 -14.99 -0.78 8.38
CA LEU A 147 -14.44 -2.02 8.92
C LEU A 147 -13.71 -1.83 10.26
N PHE A 148 -13.42 -0.60 10.65
CA PHE A 148 -12.73 -0.36 11.91
C PHE A 148 -13.63 -0.72 13.09
N ASP A 149 -13.13 -1.60 13.95
CA ASP A 149 -13.76 -1.96 15.20
C ASP A 149 -13.03 -1.29 16.37
N PRO A 150 -13.64 -0.27 17.03
CA PRO A 150 -13.00 0.45 18.12
C PRO A 150 -12.84 -0.40 19.39
N GLU A 151 -13.57 -1.51 19.55
CA GLU A 151 -13.43 -2.38 20.72
C GLU A 151 -12.12 -3.17 20.68
N THR A 152 -11.71 -3.62 19.50
CA THR A 152 -10.48 -4.40 19.31
C THR A 152 -9.31 -3.56 18.77
N GLY A 153 -9.60 -2.42 18.15
CA GLY A 153 -8.59 -1.58 17.50
C GLY A 153 -8.03 -2.21 16.22
N PHE A 154 -8.86 -2.95 15.47
CA PHE A 154 -8.47 -3.61 14.22
C PHE A 154 -9.54 -3.44 13.13
N MET A 155 -9.12 -3.51 11.87
CA MET A 155 -10.02 -3.69 10.74
C MET A 155 -10.60 -5.11 10.77
N ARG A 156 -11.92 -5.22 10.94
CA ARG A 156 -12.63 -6.50 11.06
C ARG A 156 -13.66 -6.68 9.94
N PRO A 157 -13.79 -7.92 9.43
CA PRO A 157 -14.76 -8.24 8.39
C PRO A 157 -16.20 -8.05 8.87
N ARG A 158 -17.06 -7.58 7.96
CA ARG A 158 -18.51 -7.46 8.17
C ARG A 158 -19.26 -8.25 7.11
N ASP A 159 -20.34 -8.90 7.52
CA ASP A 159 -21.22 -9.62 6.60
C ASP A 159 -22.13 -8.65 5.81
N SER A 160 -22.87 -9.17 4.84
CA SER A 160 -23.78 -8.41 4.00
C SER A 160 -24.96 -7.75 4.75
N LYS A 161 -25.13 -8.07 6.04
CA LYS A 161 -26.12 -7.47 6.96
C LYS A 161 -25.49 -6.42 7.89
N GLY A 162 -24.19 -6.16 7.78
CA GLY A 162 -23.45 -5.21 8.63
C GLY A 162 -23.03 -5.77 9.98
N VAL A 163 -23.14 -7.09 10.19
CA VAL A 163 -22.70 -7.73 11.43
C VAL A 163 -21.21 -8.00 11.34
N THR A 164 -20.45 -7.52 12.33
CA THR A 164 -19.02 -7.83 12.44
C THR A 164 -18.85 -9.30 12.83
N LYS A 165 -17.97 -10.01 12.12
CA LYS A 165 -17.78 -11.45 12.30
C LYS A 165 -17.45 -11.81 13.76
N PRO A 166 -18.17 -12.76 14.39
CA PRO A 166 -17.91 -13.17 15.77
C PRO A 166 -16.61 -13.99 15.84
N HIS A 167 -16.03 -14.10 17.05
CA HIS A 167 -14.76 -14.80 17.31
C HIS A 167 -13.59 -14.23 16.49
N PHE A 168 -12.95 -13.21 17.05
CA PHE A 168 -11.84 -12.52 16.42
C PHE A 168 -10.51 -12.91 17.06
N SER A 169 -9.50 -13.12 16.22
CA SER A 169 -8.10 -13.24 16.61
C SER A 169 -7.27 -12.36 15.69
N PRO A 170 -6.47 -11.41 16.23
CA PRO A 170 -5.69 -10.49 15.40
C PRO A 170 -4.50 -11.16 14.70
N ILE A 171 -4.17 -12.40 15.11
CA ILE A 171 -3.10 -13.24 14.55
C ILE A 171 -3.64 -14.35 13.64
N SER A 172 -4.95 -14.36 13.32
CA SER A 172 -5.51 -15.33 12.37
C SER A 172 -5.26 -14.90 10.94
N TRP A 173 -4.39 -15.63 10.24
CA TRP A 173 -4.04 -15.36 8.85
C TRP A 173 -5.07 -15.91 7.87
N GLY A 174 -5.22 -15.26 6.72
CA GLY A 174 -6.07 -15.75 5.64
C GLY A 174 -7.57 -15.54 5.89
N GLY A 175 -8.38 -16.02 4.94
CA GLY A 175 -9.83 -15.97 5.03
C GLY A 175 -10.37 -14.59 4.67
N ASP A 176 -10.32 -13.64 5.61
CA ASP A 176 -10.76 -12.26 5.41
C ASP A 176 -9.60 -11.30 5.09
N TYR A 177 -8.37 -11.79 5.26
CA TYR A 177 -7.11 -11.08 5.07
C TYR A 177 -6.24 -11.82 4.05
N THR A 178 -5.65 -11.12 3.07
CA THR A 178 -4.74 -11.69 2.06
C THR A 178 -3.33 -11.76 2.62
N GLU A 179 -2.77 -12.98 2.76
CA GLU A 179 -1.37 -13.26 3.14
C GLU A 179 -0.86 -12.47 4.36
N ALA A 180 -1.77 -12.22 5.29
CA ALA A 180 -1.54 -11.49 6.53
C ALA A 180 -2.66 -11.80 7.52
N ALA A 181 -2.53 -11.26 8.73
CA ALA A 181 -3.60 -11.15 9.70
C ALA A 181 -4.02 -9.68 9.91
N ALA A 182 -4.96 -9.46 10.84
CA ALA A 182 -5.46 -8.13 11.15
C ALA A 182 -4.35 -7.16 11.60
N TRP A 183 -3.29 -7.67 12.24
CA TRP A 183 -2.13 -6.87 12.66
C TRP A 183 -1.49 -6.11 11.50
N GLN A 184 -1.19 -6.78 10.40
CA GLN A 184 -0.54 -6.14 9.25
C GLN A 184 -1.57 -5.30 8.48
N THR A 185 -2.76 -5.85 8.25
CA THR A 185 -3.78 -5.22 7.39
C THR A 185 -4.38 -3.95 7.98
N THR A 186 -4.45 -3.79 9.30
CA THR A 186 -5.16 -2.64 9.91
C THR A 186 -4.52 -1.28 9.59
N PHE A 187 -3.27 -1.27 9.13
CA PHE A 187 -2.53 -0.07 8.76
C PHE A 187 -2.59 0.26 7.26
N ALA A 188 -3.33 -0.50 6.45
CA ALA A 188 -3.50 -0.27 5.01
C ALA A 188 -4.48 0.89 4.72
N VAL A 189 -4.15 2.08 5.21
CA VAL A 189 -4.90 3.34 5.03
C VAL A 189 -3.92 4.48 4.69
N GLN A 190 -2.97 4.21 3.80
CA GLN A 190 -1.84 5.09 3.50
C GLN A 190 -2.28 6.47 2.98
N HIS A 191 -3.42 6.54 2.29
CA HIS A 191 -4.01 7.79 1.82
C HIS A 191 -4.56 8.70 2.93
N ASP A 192 -4.84 8.17 4.12
CA ASP A 192 -5.53 8.89 5.18
C ASP A 192 -5.06 8.53 6.58
N LEU A 193 -3.74 8.55 6.80
CA LEU A 193 -3.12 8.20 8.09
C LEU A 193 -3.61 9.07 9.26
N GLU A 194 -3.86 10.37 9.05
CA GLU A 194 -4.45 11.22 10.09
C GLU A 194 -5.88 10.74 10.45
N GLY A 195 -6.69 10.38 9.45
CA GLY A 195 -8.02 9.83 9.68
C GLY A 195 -8.00 8.45 10.34
N LEU A 196 -6.97 7.63 10.07
CA LEU A 196 -6.74 6.39 10.80
C LEU A 196 -6.34 6.70 12.26
N ALA A 197 -5.45 7.66 12.50
CA ALA A 197 -5.06 8.06 13.86
C ALA A 197 -6.26 8.59 14.66
N GLU A 198 -7.17 9.34 14.04
CA GLU A 198 -8.43 9.77 14.66
C GLU A 198 -9.27 8.58 15.16
N LEU A 199 -9.32 7.47 14.41
CA LEU A 199 -10.07 6.27 14.83
C LEU A 199 -9.48 5.62 16.09
N TYR A 200 -8.17 5.77 16.32
CA TYR A 200 -7.51 5.32 17.54
C TYR A 200 -7.60 6.31 18.71
N GLY A 201 -8.22 7.49 18.51
CA GLY A 201 -8.27 8.54 19.53
C GLY A 201 -7.13 9.55 19.45
N GLY A 202 -6.49 9.67 18.28
CA GLY A 202 -5.45 10.65 17.98
C GLY A 202 -4.06 10.04 17.81
N ARG A 203 -3.09 10.89 17.47
CA ARG A 203 -1.72 10.50 17.10
C ARG A 203 -1.00 9.68 18.18
N GLU A 204 -1.14 10.07 19.46
CA GLU A 204 -0.49 9.36 20.58
C GLU A 204 -0.97 7.90 20.70
N HIS A 205 -2.28 7.68 20.63
CA HIS A 205 -2.86 6.33 20.69
C HIS A 205 -2.53 5.52 19.43
N PHE A 206 -2.44 6.17 18.27
CA PHE A 206 -1.99 5.51 17.04
C PHE A 206 -0.53 5.06 17.13
N LEU A 207 0.36 5.90 17.66
CA LEU A 207 1.75 5.55 17.91
C LEU A 207 1.84 4.40 18.92
N ALA A 208 1.09 4.44 20.03
CA ALA A 208 1.02 3.33 20.97
C ALA A 208 0.54 2.02 20.32
N LYS A 209 -0.37 2.08 19.35
CA LYS A 209 -0.79 0.89 18.58
C LYS A 209 0.33 0.36 17.67
N LEU A 210 1.20 1.22 17.15
CA LEU A 210 2.41 0.79 16.43
C LEU A 210 3.40 0.14 17.41
N ASP A 211 3.54 0.67 18.62
CA ASP A 211 4.39 0.06 19.66
C ASP A 211 3.90 -1.36 19.94
N ASP A 212 2.60 -1.52 20.19
CA ASP A 212 1.97 -2.83 20.38
C ASP A 212 2.24 -3.79 19.20
N PHE A 213 2.32 -3.28 17.97
CA PHE A 213 2.57 -4.11 16.78
C PHE A 213 3.99 -4.67 16.76
N PHE A 214 5.00 -3.87 17.13
CA PHE A 214 6.39 -4.31 17.20
C PHE A 214 6.71 -5.09 18.49
N ASP A 215 5.97 -4.83 19.57
CA ASP A 215 6.14 -5.53 20.86
C ASP A 215 5.30 -6.82 20.98
N ALA A 216 4.32 -7.03 20.08
CA ALA A 216 3.46 -8.20 20.09
C ALA A 216 4.27 -9.50 19.91
N PRO A 217 3.86 -10.62 20.55
CA PRO A 217 4.49 -11.91 20.32
C PRO A 217 4.49 -12.30 18.84
N VAL A 218 5.56 -12.94 18.39
CA VAL A 218 5.69 -13.48 17.03
C VAL A 218 4.89 -14.78 16.91
N GLU A 219 3.57 -14.66 16.87
CA GLU A 219 2.62 -15.77 16.80
C GLU A 219 1.66 -15.60 15.62
N PHE A 220 1.24 -16.73 15.04
CA PHE A 220 0.22 -16.78 14.01
C PHE A 220 -0.72 -17.97 14.21
N LEU A 221 -1.92 -17.87 13.64
CA LEU A 221 -2.83 -18.99 13.45
C LEU A 221 -3.05 -19.16 11.94
N VAL A 222 -2.97 -20.42 11.47
CA VAL A 222 -3.19 -20.79 10.05
C VAL A 222 -4.56 -20.39 9.50
N GLY A 223 -5.51 -20.10 10.38
CA GLY A 223 -6.76 -19.40 10.09
C GLY A 223 -7.47 -19.90 8.82
N GLY A 224 -7.66 -18.99 7.87
CA GLY A 224 -8.36 -19.26 6.61
C GLY A 224 -7.61 -20.12 5.60
N TYR A 225 -6.30 -20.34 5.78
CA TYR A 225 -5.52 -21.25 4.93
C TYR A 225 -5.67 -22.71 5.37
N GLY A 226 -5.78 -22.95 6.68
CA GLY A 226 -5.88 -24.30 7.26
C GLY A 226 -4.56 -25.08 7.30
N PHE A 227 -3.47 -24.50 6.82
CA PHE A 227 -2.10 -24.98 6.91
C PHE A 227 -1.14 -23.78 6.97
N GLU A 228 0.09 -24.01 7.40
CA GLU A 228 1.15 -23.00 7.44
C GLU A 228 1.68 -22.73 6.03
N ILE A 229 1.66 -21.46 5.64
CA ILE A 229 2.27 -20.96 4.40
C ILE A 229 3.65 -20.35 4.72
N HIS A 230 4.50 -20.17 3.71
CA HIS A 230 5.88 -19.74 3.94
C HIS A 230 5.96 -18.34 4.58
N GLU A 231 5.06 -17.44 4.24
CA GLU A 231 4.98 -16.07 4.78
C GLU A 231 4.74 -16.05 6.29
N MET A 232 4.01 -17.06 6.82
CA MET A 232 3.84 -17.24 8.26
C MET A 232 5.15 -17.68 8.91
N SER A 233 5.84 -18.66 8.31
CA SER A 233 7.13 -19.16 8.81
C SER A 233 8.21 -18.08 8.76
N GLU A 234 8.23 -17.27 7.72
CA GLU A 234 9.17 -16.17 7.52
C GLU A 234 8.97 -15.07 8.55
N MET A 235 7.73 -14.67 8.82
CA MET A 235 7.43 -13.76 9.95
C MET A 235 7.91 -14.37 11.27
N ALA A 236 7.61 -15.66 11.51
CA ALA A 236 7.98 -16.35 12.74
C ALA A 236 9.49 -16.56 12.92
N ALA A 237 10.28 -16.44 11.85
CA ALA A 237 11.73 -16.55 11.89
C ALA A 237 12.42 -15.26 12.35
N ALA A 238 11.71 -14.13 12.40
CA ALA A 238 12.24 -12.82 12.74
C ALA A 238 11.61 -12.28 14.04
N ASP A 239 12.43 -11.67 14.91
CA ASP A 239 11.99 -11.14 16.22
C ASP A 239 11.63 -9.64 16.12
N TRP A 240 10.72 -9.31 15.21
CA TRP A 240 10.25 -7.93 14.97
C TRP A 240 8.76 -7.75 15.30
N GLY A 241 8.28 -8.55 16.26
CA GLY A 241 6.88 -8.64 16.64
C GLY A 241 6.00 -9.13 15.49
N GLN A 242 4.95 -8.38 15.16
CA GLN A 242 4.06 -8.70 14.04
C GLN A 242 4.50 -8.07 12.70
N CYS A 243 5.70 -7.47 12.65
CA CYS A 243 6.26 -6.85 11.46
C CYS A 243 6.80 -7.89 10.46
N ALA A 244 5.91 -8.45 9.65
CA ALA A 244 6.24 -9.40 8.58
C ALA A 244 6.83 -8.68 7.35
N ILE A 245 8.07 -8.18 7.42
CA ILE A 245 8.78 -7.54 6.29
C ILE A 245 9.17 -8.54 5.20
N SER A 246 8.96 -9.83 5.43
CA SER A 246 8.96 -10.84 4.37
C SER A 246 7.84 -10.64 3.35
N ASN A 247 6.79 -9.85 3.66
CA ASN A 247 5.64 -9.64 2.77
C ASN A 247 5.18 -8.16 2.69
N GLN A 248 4.55 -7.77 1.56
CA GLN A 248 4.20 -6.38 1.24
C GLN A 248 3.26 -5.67 2.22
N PRO A 249 2.27 -6.33 2.88
CA PRO A 249 1.36 -5.64 3.80
C PRO A 249 2.07 -4.88 4.93
N SER A 250 3.31 -5.26 5.27
CA SER A 250 4.09 -4.65 6.34
C SER A 250 5.02 -3.52 5.89
N PHE A 251 5.28 -3.37 4.59
CA PHE A 251 6.38 -2.56 4.06
C PHE A 251 6.32 -1.09 4.47
N HIS A 252 5.13 -0.49 4.54
CA HIS A 252 4.99 0.92 4.92
C HIS A 252 4.95 1.15 6.44
N ILE A 253 4.73 0.10 7.25
CA ILE A 253 4.43 0.22 8.68
C ILE A 253 5.58 0.86 9.47
N PRO A 254 6.86 0.45 9.31
CA PRO A 254 7.97 1.08 10.04
C PRO A 254 8.08 2.59 9.81
N PHE A 255 7.71 3.06 8.62
CA PHE A 255 7.77 4.47 8.24
C PHE A 255 6.64 5.32 8.84
N LEU A 256 5.63 4.70 9.46
CA LEU A 256 4.51 5.44 10.05
C LEU A 256 4.94 6.23 11.30
N TYR A 257 5.94 5.78 12.05
CA TYR A 257 6.56 6.57 13.13
C TYR A 257 7.12 7.89 12.59
N ALA A 258 7.98 7.84 11.57
CA ALA A 258 8.53 9.02 10.92
C ALA A 258 7.46 9.96 10.34
N TYR A 259 6.39 9.40 9.75
CA TYR A 259 5.26 10.19 9.26
C TYR A 259 4.63 11.04 10.38
N PHE A 260 4.56 10.50 11.60
CA PHE A 260 4.05 11.18 12.79
C PHE A 260 5.12 11.90 13.64
N GLY A 261 6.35 12.03 13.13
CA GLY A 261 7.43 12.81 13.75
C GLY A 261 8.41 12.00 14.59
N GLU A 262 8.27 10.68 14.67
CA GLU A 262 9.19 9.78 15.39
C GLU A 262 10.24 9.18 14.45
N GLY A 263 10.98 10.05 13.75
CA GLY A 263 11.94 9.65 12.71
C GLY A 263 13.06 8.72 13.16
N GLU A 264 13.59 8.91 14.37
CA GLU A 264 14.63 8.04 14.94
C GLU A 264 14.10 6.63 15.25
N LYS A 265 12.86 6.51 15.73
CA LYS A 265 12.24 5.20 15.99
C LYS A 265 12.05 4.40 14.70
N THR A 266 11.66 5.06 13.61
CA THR A 266 11.71 4.46 12.27
C THR A 266 13.13 3.99 11.93
N ALA A 267 14.14 4.85 12.10
CA ALA A 267 15.52 4.51 11.73
C ALA A 267 16.06 3.30 12.51
N ASP A 268 15.75 3.21 13.81
CA ASP A 268 16.17 2.10 14.67
C ASP A 268 15.54 0.78 14.22
N TRP A 269 14.23 0.77 13.92
CA TRP A 269 13.57 -0.42 13.38
C TRP A 269 14.11 -0.81 12.01
N LEU A 270 14.33 0.15 11.10
CA LEU A 270 14.89 -0.12 9.79
C LEU A 270 16.32 -0.66 9.88
N ASP A 271 17.16 -0.15 10.78
CA ASP A 271 18.51 -0.67 11.01
C ASP A 271 18.47 -2.15 11.45
N ILE A 272 17.60 -2.48 12.42
CA ILE A 272 17.39 -3.87 12.86
C ILE A 272 16.95 -4.75 11.69
N ILE A 273 15.85 -4.36 11.03
CA ILE A 273 15.22 -5.15 9.96
C ILE A 273 16.18 -5.36 8.79
N THR A 274 16.86 -4.30 8.32
CA THR A 274 17.77 -4.39 7.17
C THR A 274 19.03 -5.20 7.48
N ARG A 275 19.55 -5.13 8.70
CA ARG A 275 20.73 -5.89 9.12
C ARG A 275 20.44 -7.38 9.31
N GLU A 276 19.26 -7.70 9.81
CA GLU A 276 18.90 -9.08 10.19
C GLU A 276 18.14 -9.81 9.07
N GLY A 277 17.35 -9.10 8.27
CA GLY A 277 16.51 -9.68 7.23
C GLY A 277 17.14 -9.75 5.84
N PHE A 278 18.27 -9.07 5.61
CA PHE A 278 18.86 -8.96 4.28
C PHE A 278 20.35 -9.31 4.30
N SER A 279 20.81 -9.96 3.24
CA SER A 279 22.22 -10.29 3.06
C SER A 279 22.61 -10.25 1.57
N GLY A 280 23.92 -10.31 1.30
CA GLY A 280 24.45 -10.45 -0.06
C GLY A 280 24.63 -11.90 -0.51
N GLU A 281 24.19 -12.87 0.31
CA GLU A 281 24.32 -14.30 0.06
C GLU A 281 23.10 -14.84 -0.72
N ASP A 282 23.14 -16.13 -1.08
CA ASP A 282 22.10 -16.79 -1.89
C ASP A 282 20.70 -16.78 -1.22
N ASP A 283 20.62 -16.58 0.10
CA ASP A 283 19.41 -16.49 0.92
C ASP A 283 19.11 -15.05 1.41
N GLY A 284 19.60 -14.04 0.69
CA GLY A 284 19.66 -12.65 1.15
C GLY A 284 18.36 -11.84 1.22
N PHE A 285 17.18 -12.45 1.05
CA PHE A 285 15.89 -11.78 1.21
C PHE A 285 15.09 -12.41 2.37
N PRO A 286 14.29 -11.62 3.11
CA PRO A 286 13.51 -12.13 4.25
C PRO A 286 12.29 -12.96 3.82
N GLY A 287 11.93 -12.91 2.53
CA GLY A 287 10.80 -13.58 1.89
C GLY A 287 10.89 -13.39 0.38
N ASP A 288 9.76 -13.43 -0.31
CA ASP A 288 9.73 -13.28 -1.77
C ASP A 288 10.23 -11.88 -2.22
N GLU A 289 10.99 -11.86 -3.32
CA GLU A 289 11.59 -10.63 -3.87
C GLU A 289 10.54 -9.74 -4.57
N ASP A 290 9.53 -10.40 -5.15
CA ASP A 290 8.38 -9.82 -5.83
C ASP A 290 8.70 -8.72 -6.84
N ASN A 291 9.44 -9.11 -7.88
CA ASN A 291 9.63 -8.34 -9.11
C ASN A 291 10.24 -6.95 -8.87
N GLY A 292 11.22 -6.86 -7.98
CA GLY A 292 11.86 -5.61 -7.58
C GLY A 292 11.27 -4.97 -6.32
N THR A 293 10.15 -5.48 -5.78
CA THR A 293 9.43 -4.79 -4.70
C THR A 293 10.24 -4.80 -3.41
N THR A 294 10.71 -5.96 -2.98
CA THR A 294 11.46 -6.13 -1.72
C THR A 294 12.85 -5.51 -1.83
N ALA A 295 13.52 -5.65 -2.97
CA ALA A 295 14.80 -5.01 -3.23
C ALA A 295 14.71 -3.47 -3.22
N ILE A 296 13.68 -2.89 -3.84
CA ILE A 296 13.48 -1.43 -3.83
C ILE A 296 13.07 -0.93 -2.44
N TRP A 297 12.33 -1.73 -1.68
CA TRP A 297 12.04 -1.41 -0.28
C TRP A 297 13.35 -1.26 0.52
N TYR A 298 14.27 -2.22 0.38
CA TYR A 298 15.58 -2.18 1.04
C TYR A 298 16.37 -0.91 0.66
N LEU A 299 16.36 -0.52 -0.63
CA LEU A 299 17.00 0.71 -1.07
C LEU A 299 16.39 1.94 -0.39
N PHE A 300 15.06 2.04 -0.36
CA PHE A 300 14.37 3.15 0.29
C PHE A 300 14.67 3.23 1.79
N ALA A 301 14.65 2.09 2.49
CA ALA A 301 15.00 2.01 3.91
C ALA A 301 16.42 2.54 4.17
N ASN A 302 17.40 2.09 3.41
CA ASN A 302 18.80 2.51 3.57
C ASN A 302 19.05 3.98 3.20
N ILE A 303 18.34 4.48 2.18
CA ILE A 303 18.42 5.89 1.75
C ILE A 303 17.81 6.83 2.79
N GLY A 304 16.84 6.38 3.59
CA GLY A 304 16.08 7.22 4.51
C GLY A 304 14.91 7.96 3.85
N LEU A 305 14.38 7.42 2.75
CA LEU A 305 13.24 7.96 1.99
C LEU A 305 12.20 6.86 1.78
N TYR A 306 10.90 7.13 1.97
CA TYR A 306 9.87 6.14 1.62
C TYR A 306 8.57 6.75 1.08
N PRO A 307 8.05 6.28 -0.07
CA PRO A 307 6.78 6.73 -0.64
C PRO A 307 5.61 6.01 0.04
N VAL A 308 5.27 6.39 1.28
CA VAL A 308 4.19 5.73 2.07
C VAL A 308 2.87 5.67 1.30
N CYS A 309 2.53 6.72 0.56
CA CYS A 309 1.29 6.79 -0.21
C CYS A 309 1.57 7.26 -1.65
N PRO A 310 1.83 6.35 -2.59
CA PRO A 310 1.79 6.67 -4.02
C PRO A 310 0.48 7.40 -4.37
N GLY A 311 0.56 8.49 -5.14
CA GLY A 311 -0.56 9.43 -5.34
C GLY A 311 -0.54 10.65 -4.42
N LYS A 312 0.34 10.68 -3.41
CA LYS A 312 0.82 11.92 -2.78
C LYS A 312 2.24 12.17 -3.26
N PRO A 313 2.58 13.36 -3.79
CA PRO A 313 3.93 13.65 -4.29
C PRO A 313 4.88 13.99 -3.13
N ILE A 314 4.91 13.16 -2.08
CA ILE A 314 5.77 13.31 -0.91
C ILE A 314 6.43 11.98 -0.55
N TYR A 315 7.62 12.07 0.04
CA TYR A 315 8.35 10.95 0.63
C TYR A 315 8.51 11.20 2.11
N THR A 316 8.29 10.17 2.92
CA THR A 316 8.59 10.20 4.36
C THR A 316 10.09 10.12 4.55
N LEU A 317 10.63 10.95 5.42
CA LEU A 317 12.05 11.05 5.72
C LEU A 317 12.38 10.31 7.01
N THR A 318 13.50 9.61 7.01
CA THR A 318 14.16 9.09 8.20
C THR A 318 15.67 9.19 8.04
N ARG A 319 16.42 8.91 9.10
CA ARG A 319 17.89 8.93 9.06
C ARG A 319 18.38 7.87 8.06
N PRO A 320 19.25 8.24 7.10
CA PRO A 320 19.91 7.24 6.26
C PRO A 320 20.69 6.22 7.10
N LEU A 321 20.72 4.97 6.64
CA LEU A 321 21.47 3.88 7.29
C LEU A 321 22.90 3.75 6.74
N VAL A 322 23.26 4.60 5.78
CA VAL A 322 24.57 4.65 5.13
C VAL A 322 25.25 6.01 5.37
N GLU A 323 26.57 6.05 5.27
CA GLU A 323 27.37 7.26 5.50
C GLU A 323 27.04 8.40 4.51
N SER A 324 26.75 8.05 3.25
CA SER A 324 26.41 9.02 2.21
C SER A 324 25.46 8.40 1.19
N VAL A 325 24.54 9.20 0.66
CA VAL A 325 23.59 8.78 -0.36
C VAL A 325 23.87 9.56 -1.64
N LYS A 326 24.02 8.83 -2.75
CA LYS A 326 24.20 9.41 -4.08
C LYS A 326 23.18 8.84 -5.05
N ILE A 327 22.28 9.69 -5.55
CA ILE A 327 21.23 9.31 -6.51
C ILE A 327 21.53 10.00 -7.84
N LEU A 328 21.51 9.24 -8.94
CA LEU A 328 21.81 9.75 -10.30
C LEU A 328 23.12 10.57 -10.39
N GLY A 329 24.12 10.20 -9.59
CA GLY A 329 25.41 10.89 -9.58
C GLY A 329 25.47 12.14 -8.70
N ARG A 330 24.40 12.49 -7.97
CA ARG A 330 24.35 13.61 -7.02
C ARG A 330 24.30 13.13 -5.58
N GLU A 331 25.21 13.62 -4.76
CA GLU A 331 25.19 13.37 -3.34
C GLU A 331 24.09 14.23 -2.71
N ILE A 332 23.21 13.61 -1.93
CA ILE A 332 22.07 14.28 -1.29
C ILE A 332 22.22 14.24 0.23
N THR A 333 21.79 15.32 0.87
CA THR A 333 21.65 15.39 2.32
C THR A 333 20.18 15.58 2.63
N LEU A 334 19.59 14.63 3.36
CA LEU A 334 18.19 14.70 3.77
C LEU A 334 18.07 15.52 5.05
N ASP A 335 17.16 16.50 5.04
CA ASP A 335 16.80 17.28 6.23
C ASP A 335 15.80 16.49 7.08
N THR A 336 16.32 15.60 7.93
CA THR A 336 15.50 14.72 8.78
C THR A 336 14.83 15.44 9.96
N ALA A 337 15.03 16.76 10.10
CA ALA A 337 14.20 17.57 10.97
C ALA A 337 12.77 17.73 10.42
N LYS A 338 12.56 17.48 9.13
CA LYS A 338 11.25 17.37 8.50
C LYS A 338 10.83 15.89 8.46
N SER A 339 9.52 15.63 8.64
CA SER A 339 8.95 14.30 8.43
C SER A 339 8.83 13.92 6.96
N THR A 340 8.79 14.89 6.04
CA THR A 340 8.60 14.64 4.61
C THR A 340 9.38 15.60 3.72
N ILE A 341 9.64 15.16 2.49
CA ILE A 341 10.11 15.97 1.37
C ILE A 341 9.14 15.79 0.19
N THR A 342 8.82 16.86 -0.53
CA THR A 342 8.03 16.74 -1.76
C THR A 342 8.84 16.15 -2.91
N HIS A 343 8.17 15.56 -3.89
CA HIS A 343 8.86 15.07 -5.08
C HIS A 343 9.57 16.19 -5.84
N ALA A 344 8.98 17.38 -5.93
CA ALA A 344 9.62 18.53 -6.57
C ALA A 344 10.91 18.93 -5.85
N GLU A 345 10.88 19.09 -4.52
CA GLU A 345 12.07 19.39 -3.73
C GLU A 345 13.14 18.29 -3.88
N LEU A 346 12.75 17.01 -3.88
CA LEU A 346 13.69 15.92 -4.13
C LEU A 346 14.32 16.02 -5.52
N MET A 347 13.54 16.30 -6.57
CA MET A 347 14.06 16.46 -7.92
C MET A 347 14.98 17.68 -8.06
N ASP A 348 14.73 18.75 -7.29
CA ASP A 348 15.61 19.93 -7.24
C ASP A 348 16.96 19.60 -6.58
N LEU A 349 16.99 18.72 -5.57
CA LEU A 349 18.25 18.21 -4.99
C LEU A 349 19.06 17.34 -5.98
N LEU A 350 18.43 16.81 -7.02
CA LEU A 350 19.05 15.92 -8.01
C LEU A 350 19.49 16.62 -9.30
N GLN A 351 19.19 17.92 -9.47
CA GLN A 351 19.69 18.75 -10.58
C GLN A 351 21.11 19.25 -10.26
#